data_AF-A0A7S1GDL5-F1
#
_entry.id   AF-A0A7S1GDL5-F1
#
_cell.length_a   1.000
_cell.length_b   1.000
_cell.length_c   1.000
_cell.angle_alpha   90.00
_cell.angle_beta   90.00
_cell.angle_gamma   90.00
#
_symmetry.space_group_name_H-M   'P 1'
#
loop_
_entity.id
_entity.type
_entity.pdbx_description
1 polymer ?
#
loop_
_entity_poly.entity_id
_entity_poly.type
_entity_poly.pdbx_seq_one_letter_code
_entity_poly.pdbx_strand_id
1 'polypeptide(L)'
;PEPADGAASGCVAGSSPRPTKTCATRREVLGRLGEGVSLAESGRQGGSREGRGERGRSAWVGGADPRPPRTCMRLKLPKMAHDGCTYRATGPSTRHPQDWFYCHDCELTGELGCCGSCAAACHALHRLELHRVGANFFCDCGAEGRCAEAATAQRRRLEEHMATGACSFEATRRRFAMQPLFECLTCGLTGADGVCDACRRTCHSGHLVVKRSDAAPFFCDCGAKSLCARFRPDKIRSHMATQRCSFELTGRTYARQDWYQCNTCPDMAGLNGCCEACVRTCHRGHEVSLREVGASFFCDCGAKGLCGSLRERGRLERHMAEGGCSFELTGRRFVKQANYSCRTCGLVEEKGCCAACVQRCHRGHETILGSATAAFFCDCGADGKCERLRALAEAGRASAASAAGALAAMLDAEEGRSARGTPSSGGRRGSA
;
A
#
# COMPACT_ATOMS: atom_id res chain seq x y z
N PRO A 1 2.79 45.53 -32.39
CA PRO A 1 3.86 46.16 -33.17
C PRO A 1 5.18 45.40 -32.96
N GLU A 2 5.54 44.60 -33.95
CA GLU A 2 6.93 44.18 -34.17
C GLU A 2 7.84 45.41 -34.36
N PRO A 3 9.16 45.20 -34.38
CA PRO A 3 9.77 45.11 -35.69
C PRO A 3 10.79 43.98 -35.86
N ALA A 4 10.95 43.65 -37.14
CA ALA A 4 11.71 42.58 -37.74
C ALA A 4 13.14 42.99 -38.15
N ASP A 5 13.94 41.94 -38.38
CA ASP A 5 14.96 41.73 -39.42
C ASP A 5 16.25 42.56 -39.51
N GLY A 6 17.36 41.81 -39.66
CA GLY A 6 18.68 42.30 -40.06
C GLY A 6 19.79 41.23 -40.06
N ALA A 7 19.83 40.45 -41.15
CA ALA A 7 20.91 39.60 -41.71
C ALA A 7 22.37 40.14 -41.56
N ALA A 8 23.51 39.45 -41.76
CA ALA A 8 23.95 38.12 -42.21
C ALA A 8 25.50 38.02 -42.05
N SER A 9 26.06 36.84 -42.40
CA SER A 9 27.45 36.50 -42.80
C SER A 9 28.09 35.47 -41.84
N GLY A 10 28.50 34.26 -42.21
CA GLY A 10 28.77 33.65 -43.52
C GLY A 10 30.17 33.03 -43.48
N CYS A 11 30.28 31.69 -43.57
CA CYS A 11 31.49 30.97 -44.02
C CYS A 11 31.09 29.56 -44.51
N VAL A 12 31.37 29.34 -45.80
CA VAL A 12 31.32 28.11 -46.62
C VAL A 12 32.77 27.55 -46.62
N ALA A 13 33.17 26.29 -46.85
CA ALA A 13 32.72 25.27 -47.79
C ALA A 13 33.46 23.92 -47.59
N GLY A 14 32.89 22.86 -48.19
CA GLY A 14 33.58 21.72 -48.85
C GLY A 14 34.06 20.56 -47.95
N SER A 15 34.02 19.28 -48.33
CA SER A 15 33.71 18.63 -49.61
C SER A 15 33.41 17.14 -49.36
N SER A 16 32.56 16.53 -50.19
CA SER A 16 32.30 15.08 -50.27
C SER A 16 33.53 14.31 -50.81
N PRO A 17 33.64 12.98 -50.60
CA PRO A 17 33.11 12.09 -51.64
C PRO A 17 32.52 10.73 -51.14
N ARG A 18 31.59 10.20 -51.94
CA ARG A 18 31.22 8.76 -51.98
C ARG A 18 32.37 7.93 -52.57
N PRO A 19 32.35 6.59 -52.36
CA PRO A 19 32.20 5.73 -53.53
C PRO A 19 31.23 4.55 -53.34
N THR A 20 30.92 3.93 -54.48
CA THR A 20 29.93 2.90 -54.78
C THR A 20 30.56 1.51 -55.04
N LYS A 21 29.72 0.45 -55.01
CA LYS A 21 29.78 -0.85 -55.75
C LYS A 21 30.32 -2.14 -55.06
N THR A 22 29.37 -3.05 -54.76
CA THR A 22 29.21 -4.49 -55.10
C THR A 22 30.40 -5.48 -55.19
N CYS A 23 30.29 -6.66 -54.51
CA CYS A 23 30.43 -8.06 -55.01
C CYS A 23 30.35 -9.05 -53.81
N ALA A 24 29.42 -10.02 -53.73
CA ALA A 24 29.39 -11.39 -54.28
C ALA A 24 29.91 -12.52 -53.33
N THR A 25 28.96 -13.42 -53.03
CA THR A 25 28.96 -14.83 -52.57
C THR A 25 30.27 -15.67 -52.51
N ARG A 26 30.35 -16.57 -51.50
CA ARG A 26 30.80 -17.97 -51.70
C ARG A 26 30.26 -18.94 -50.63
N ARG A 27 30.22 -20.22 -51.03
CA ARG A 27 29.37 -21.36 -50.67
C ARG A 27 30.19 -22.48 -50.00
N GLU A 28 29.52 -23.30 -49.18
CA GLU A 28 29.73 -24.75 -48.89
C GLU A 28 31.10 -25.29 -48.44
N VAL A 29 31.10 -26.07 -47.34
CA VAL A 29 31.69 -27.43 -47.28
C VAL A 29 30.79 -28.36 -46.43
N LEU A 30 30.63 -29.58 -46.95
CA LEU A 30 29.75 -30.70 -46.60
C LEU A 30 30.29 -31.66 -45.52
N GLY A 31 29.40 -32.52 -45.01
CA GLY A 31 29.66 -33.95 -44.71
C GLY A 31 29.41 -34.35 -43.25
N ARG A 32 28.25 -34.92 -42.85
CA ARG A 32 27.68 -36.29 -43.02
C ARG A 32 28.28 -37.40 -42.14
N LEU A 33 27.36 -38.31 -41.78
CA LEU A 33 27.44 -39.63 -41.10
C LEU A 33 27.25 -39.55 -39.57
N GLY A 34 26.31 -40.23 -38.93
CA GLY A 34 25.31 -41.24 -39.34
C GLY A 34 24.95 -42.09 -38.11
N GLU A 35 23.64 -42.33 -37.91
CA GLU A 35 22.97 -43.53 -37.32
C GLU A 35 23.45 -44.04 -35.94
N GLY A 36 22.63 -44.38 -34.93
CA GLY A 36 21.27 -44.90 -34.86
C GLY A 36 21.21 -45.92 -33.70
N VAL A 37 20.01 -46.41 -33.37
CA VAL A 37 19.67 -47.57 -32.49
C VAL A 37 19.22 -47.30 -31.02
N SER A 38 17.91 -47.03 -30.89
CA SER A 38 16.85 -47.87 -30.27
C SER A 38 16.95 -48.45 -28.83
N LEU A 39 15.98 -47.99 -28.01
CA LEU A 39 15.01 -48.68 -27.11
C LEU A 39 15.37 -49.99 -26.36
N ALA A 40 15.03 -50.02 -25.06
CA ALA A 40 14.23 -51.10 -24.45
C ALA A 40 13.63 -50.68 -23.08
N GLU A 41 12.34 -50.99 -22.91
CA GLU A 41 11.53 -50.92 -21.67
C GLU A 41 11.69 -52.16 -20.76
N SER A 42 11.34 -52.01 -19.48
CA SER A 42 10.68 -52.98 -18.55
C SER A 42 11.04 -52.59 -17.09
N GLY A 43 10.25 -52.71 -16.02
CA GLY A 43 8.92 -53.25 -15.75
C GLY A 43 8.87 -53.81 -14.31
N ARG A 44 7.89 -53.36 -13.48
CA ARG A 44 7.23 -54.04 -12.31
C ARG A 44 8.05 -54.39 -11.03
N GLN A 45 7.69 -53.91 -9.82
CA GLN A 45 6.66 -54.31 -8.80
C GLN A 45 7.19 -55.21 -7.64
N GLY A 46 6.74 -54.91 -6.42
CA GLY A 46 6.81 -55.72 -5.17
C GLY A 46 7.48 -54.96 -4.01
N GLY A 47 7.02 -54.91 -2.76
CA GLY A 47 5.95 -55.57 -2.01
C GLY A 47 5.92 -55.04 -0.54
N SER A 48 4.88 -55.40 0.20
CA SER A 48 4.48 -54.96 1.56
C SER A 48 5.43 -55.30 2.73
N ARG A 49 5.35 -54.61 3.89
CA ARG A 49 4.56 -54.99 5.11
C ARG A 49 5.06 -54.30 6.41
N GLU A 50 4.15 -54.28 7.39
CA GLU A 50 4.05 -53.64 8.72
C GLU A 50 5.23 -53.66 9.72
N GLY A 51 5.21 -52.72 10.69
CA GLY A 51 5.95 -52.85 11.97
C GLY A 51 5.95 -51.61 12.87
N ARG A 52 5.30 -51.71 14.04
CA ARG A 52 5.15 -50.72 15.13
C ARG A 52 6.37 -50.75 16.08
N GLY A 53 6.82 -49.61 16.63
CA GLY A 53 7.82 -49.61 17.73
C GLY A 53 8.30 -48.24 18.18
N GLU A 54 8.13 -47.94 19.47
CA GLU A 54 8.47 -46.70 20.17
C GLU A 54 9.97 -46.57 20.56
N ARG A 55 10.40 -45.31 20.73
CA ARG A 55 11.49 -44.77 21.58
C ARG A 55 12.94 -45.17 21.28
N GLY A 56 13.72 -44.17 20.82
CA GLY A 56 15.17 -44.13 20.94
C GLY A 56 15.72 -42.74 20.61
N ARG A 57 16.32 -42.07 21.61
CA ARG A 57 17.07 -40.82 21.42
C ARG A 57 18.31 -41.12 20.57
N SER A 58 18.57 -40.35 19.52
CA SER A 58 19.89 -40.26 18.92
C SER A 58 20.09 -38.93 18.21
N ALA A 59 21.32 -38.44 18.34
CA ALA A 59 21.80 -37.15 17.90
C ALA A 59 21.67 -36.96 16.39
N TRP A 60 21.17 -35.79 15.98
CA TRP A 60 21.20 -35.36 14.58
C TRP A 60 22.56 -34.76 14.25
N VAL A 61 23.37 -35.56 13.57
CA VAL A 61 24.52 -35.14 12.77
C VAL A 61 24.00 -34.58 11.45
N GLY A 62 24.63 -33.52 10.96
CA GLY A 62 24.12 -32.65 9.89
C GLY A 62 23.88 -33.32 8.54
N GLY A 63 22.80 -32.88 7.89
CA GLY A 63 22.54 -33.00 6.46
C GLY A 63 22.20 -31.61 5.91
N ALA A 64 22.97 -31.17 4.92
CA ALA A 64 22.87 -29.86 4.31
C ALA A 64 21.68 -29.75 3.36
N ASP A 65 20.85 -28.73 3.58
CA ASP A 65 19.89 -28.20 2.58
C ASP A 65 20.67 -27.22 1.66
N PRO A 66 20.50 -27.23 0.32
CA PRO A 66 21.34 -26.46 -0.58
C PRO A 66 20.97 -24.97 -0.48
N ARG A 67 21.83 -24.22 0.21
CA ARG A 67 21.76 -22.77 0.27
C ARG A 67 21.93 -22.20 -1.15
N PRO A 68 21.11 -21.23 -1.60
CA PRO A 68 21.45 -20.47 -2.79
C PRO A 68 22.80 -19.75 -2.58
N PRO A 69 23.65 -19.64 -3.61
CA PRO A 69 25.00 -19.12 -3.46
C PRO A 69 24.98 -17.70 -2.89
N ARG A 70 25.65 -17.54 -1.75
CA ARG A 70 25.87 -16.27 -1.06
C ARG A 70 26.97 -15.50 -1.77
N THR A 71 26.64 -14.73 -2.80
CA THR A 71 27.52 -13.64 -3.30
C THR A 71 26.71 -12.50 -3.92
N CYS A 72 25.76 -11.92 -3.18
CA CYS A 72 25.43 -10.50 -3.41
C CYS A 72 26.51 -9.67 -2.70
N MET A 73 27.68 -9.56 -3.34
CA MET A 73 28.66 -8.56 -2.92
C MET A 73 28.02 -7.19 -3.17
N ARG A 74 27.78 -6.47 -2.07
CA ARG A 74 27.58 -5.02 -2.08
C ARG A 74 28.80 -4.40 -2.77
N LEU A 75 28.69 -4.13 -4.07
CA LEU A 75 29.60 -3.22 -4.74
C LEU A 75 29.32 -1.82 -4.18
N LYS A 76 30.17 -1.39 -3.24
CA LYS A 76 30.36 0.03 -2.93
C LYS A 76 30.97 0.65 -4.20
N LEU A 77 30.12 1.10 -5.12
CA LEU A 77 30.59 1.92 -6.24
C LEU A 77 30.66 3.37 -5.73
N PRO A 78 31.86 3.99 -5.70
CA PRO A 78 31.97 5.41 -5.39
C PRO A 78 31.33 6.24 -6.51
N LYS A 79 30.91 7.45 -6.16
CA LYS A 79 30.36 8.47 -7.06
C LYS A 79 31.22 8.57 -8.32
N MET A 80 30.71 8.09 -9.47
CA MET A 80 31.38 8.35 -10.73
C MET A 80 30.89 9.69 -11.26
N ALA A 81 31.82 10.65 -11.28
CA ALA A 81 31.71 11.82 -12.14
C ALA A 81 31.42 11.35 -13.57
N HIS A 82 30.50 12.05 -14.21
CA HIS A 82 30.13 11.84 -15.60
C HIS A 82 31.40 11.80 -16.47
N ASP A 83 31.76 10.60 -17.00
CA ASP A 83 32.70 10.31 -18.12
C ASP A 83 33.46 8.95 -18.03
N GLY A 84 32.92 7.93 -17.33
CA GLY A 84 33.61 6.65 -17.10
C GLY A 84 33.68 5.63 -18.25
N CYS A 85 33.30 5.97 -19.49
CA CYS A 85 33.39 5.03 -20.63
C CYS A 85 34.79 5.05 -21.24
N THR A 86 35.50 3.93 -21.20
CA THR A 86 36.87 3.83 -21.74
C THR A 86 36.96 4.13 -23.23
N TYR A 87 35.93 3.78 -24.02
CA TYR A 87 35.89 4.14 -25.44
C TYR A 87 35.75 5.65 -25.66
N ARG A 88 34.94 6.34 -24.86
CA ARG A 88 34.80 7.80 -24.97
C ARG A 88 36.06 8.52 -24.49
N ALA A 89 36.79 7.92 -23.55
CA ALA A 89 38.02 8.49 -23.01
C ALA A 89 39.23 8.34 -23.95
N THR A 90 39.40 7.19 -24.61
CA THR A 90 40.63 6.90 -25.38
C THR A 90 40.40 6.35 -26.79
N GLY A 91 39.15 6.19 -27.22
CA GLY A 91 38.81 5.59 -28.51
C GLY A 91 39.14 4.09 -28.61
N PRO A 92 39.02 3.50 -29.81
CA PRO A 92 39.32 2.08 -30.06
C PRO A 92 40.82 1.77 -30.04
N SER A 93 41.67 2.80 -30.04
CA SER A 93 43.13 2.71 -30.12
C SER A 93 43.79 2.23 -28.83
N THR A 94 43.08 2.21 -27.69
CA THR A 94 43.68 1.90 -26.39
C THR A 94 42.80 0.94 -25.61
N ARG A 95 43.37 -0.19 -25.21
CA ARG A 95 42.71 -1.21 -24.39
C ARG A 95 43.02 -0.97 -22.91
N HIS A 96 42.02 -1.12 -22.05
CA HIS A 96 42.14 -0.91 -20.62
C HIS A 96 41.74 -2.17 -19.86
N PRO A 97 42.40 -2.50 -18.74
CA PRO A 97 41.94 -3.54 -17.82
C PRO A 97 40.62 -3.10 -17.16
N GLN A 98 39.52 -3.76 -17.48
CA GLN A 98 38.20 -3.45 -16.94
C GLN A 98 37.24 -4.65 -17.05
N ASP A 99 36.10 -4.59 -16.38
CA ASP A 99 35.09 -5.65 -16.46
C ASP A 99 34.35 -5.61 -17.80
N TRP A 100 34.27 -6.77 -18.46
CA TRP A 100 33.61 -6.99 -19.75
C TRP A 100 32.21 -7.55 -19.53
N PHE A 101 31.19 -6.82 -19.98
CA PHE A 101 29.80 -7.24 -19.97
C PHE A 101 29.26 -7.43 -21.38
N TYR A 102 28.56 -8.53 -21.62
CA TYR A 102 27.69 -8.66 -22.77
C TYR A 102 26.37 -7.94 -22.55
N CYS A 103 25.83 -7.35 -23.60
CA CYS A 103 24.50 -6.75 -23.60
C CYS A 103 23.67 -7.38 -24.71
N HIS A 104 22.81 -8.34 -24.34
CA HIS A 104 22.00 -9.11 -25.28
C HIS A 104 20.96 -8.27 -26.03
N ASP A 105 20.50 -7.17 -25.42
CA ASP A 105 19.51 -6.28 -26.05
C ASP A 105 20.15 -5.25 -27.01
N CYS A 106 21.49 -5.11 -26.97
CA CYS A 106 22.25 -4.27 -27.90
C CYS A 106 23.15 -5.07 -28.83
N GLU A 107 23.07 -6.40 -28.77
CA GLU A 107 23.93 -7.32 -29.54
C GLU A 107 25.43 -7.07 -29.30
N LEU A 108 25.78 -6.61 -28.09
CA LEU A 108 27.17 -6.57 -27.63
C LEU A 108 27.51 -7.96 -27.08
N THR A 109 27.70 -8.91 -27.99
CA THR A 109 27.98 -10.32 -27.70
C THR A 109 29.15 -10.81 -28.56
N GLY A 110 29.73 -11.96 -28.21
CA GLY A 110 30.88 -12.51 -28.92
C GLY A 110 32.14 -11.67 -28.68
N GLU A 111 32.68 -11.05 -29.73
CA GLU A 111 33.88 -10.21 -29.61
C GLU A 111 33.56 -8.77 -29.14
N LEU A 112 32.28 -8.42 -29.01
CA LEU A 112 31.83 -7.10 -28.57
C LEU A 112 31.42 -7.10 -27.10
N GLY A 113 31.74 -6.03 -26.38
CA GLY A 113 31.40 -5.88 -24.97
C GLY A 113 31.27 -4.45 -24.50
N CYS A 114 30.54 -4.24 -23.40
CA CYS A 114 30.51 -2.97 -22.68
C CYS A 114 31.30 -3.05 -21.38
N CYS A 115 31.93 -1.94 -21.00
CA CYS A 115 32.62 -1.81 -19.72
C CYS A 115 31.64 -1.68 -18.56
N GLY A 116 32.09 -1.93 -17.33
CA GLY A 116 31.23 -1.88 -16.13
C GLY A 116 30.51 -0.55 -15.91
N SER A 117 31.11 0.58 -16.29
CA SER A 117 30.45 1.89 -16.21
C SER A 117 29.31 2.02 -17.23
N CYS A 118 29.49 1.53 -18.46
CA CYS A 118 28.43 1.49 -19.47
C CYS A 118 27.36 0.46 -19.14
N ALA A 119 27.74 -0.69 -18.58
CA ALA A 119 26.79 -1.67 -18.05
C ALA A 119 25.90 -1.05 -16.96
N ALA A 120 26.49 -0.25 -16.05
CA ALA A 120 25.79 0.39 -14.95
C ALA A 120 25.01 1.66 -15.33
N ALA A 121 25.31 2.30 -16.46
CA ALA A 121 24.69 3.55 -16.88
C ALA A 121 23.87 3.41 -18.18
N CYS A 122 24.54 3.13 -19.30
CA CYS A 122 23.93 3.09 -20.64
C CYS A 122 23.08 1.84 -20.87
N HIS A 123 23.50 0.71 -20.32
CA HIS A 123 22.84 -0.59 -20.50
C HIS A 123 22.18 -1.09 -19.20
N ALA A 124 21.99 -0.22 -18.21
CA ALA A 124 21.48 -0.58 -16.89
C ALA A 124 20.11 -1.26 -16.92
N LEU A 125 19.33 -1.05 -17.99
CA LEU A 125 18.02 -1.65 -18.19
C LEU A 125 18.01 -2.86 -19.13
N HIS A 126 19.15 -3.20 -19.72
CA HIS A 126 19.27 -4.30 -20.66
C HIS A 126 19.64 -5.61 -19.96
N ARG A 127 19.47 -6.72 -20.69
CA ARG A 127 19.95 -8.04 -20.29
C ARG A 127 21.46 -8.08 -20.43
N LEU A 128 22.11 -7.86 -19.30
CA LEU A 128 23.55 -7.85 -19.16
C LEU A 128 24.08 -9.16 -18.58
N GLU A 129 25.26 -9.56 -19.02
CA GLU A 129 25.98 -10.72 -18.51
C GLU A 129 27.45 -10.35 -18.32
N LEU A 130 27.99 -10.55 -17.11
CA LEU A 130 29.43 -10.37 -16.87
C LEU A 130 30.19 -11.52 -17.55
N HIS A 131 30.93 -11.20 -18.60
CA HIS A 131 31.71 -12.17 -19.35
C HIS A 131 33.10 -12.40 -18.73
N ARG A 132 33.81 -11.33 -18.38
CA ARG A 132 35.17 -11.42 -17.83
C ARG A 132 35.51 -10.24 -16.92
N VAL A 133 36.14 -10.52 -15.78
CA VAL A 133 36.65 -9.50 -14.84
C VAL A 133 38.08 -9.11 -15.23
N GLY A 134 38.38 -7.82 -15.23
CA GLY A 134 39.74 -7.32 -15.49
C GLY A 134 40.30 -7.65 -16.89
N ALA A 135 39.44 -7.68 -17.91
CA ALA A 135 39.84 -7.93 -19.30
C ALA A 135 40.51 -6.70 -19.92
N ASN A 136 41.52 -6.89 -20.77
CA ASN A 136 42.14 -5.81 -21.56
C ASN A 136 41.38 -5.58 -22.86
N PHE A 137 40.41 -4.66 -22.86
CA PHE A 137 39.61 -4.30 -24.02
C PHE A 137 39.18 -2.83 -23.98
N PHE A 138 38.61 -2.31 -25.06
CA PHE A 138 37.93 -1.01 -25.08
C PHE A 138 36.42 -1.23 -25.15
N CYS A 139 35.60 -0.32 -24.63
CA CYS A 139 34.14 -0.49 -24.64
C CYS A 139 33.55 -0.40 -26.06
N ASP A 140 33.03 -1.48 -26.63
CA ASP A 140 32.41 -1.47 -27.96
C ASP A 140 31.08 -0.74 -28.00
N CYS A 141 30.53 -0.41 -26.83
CA CYS A 141 29.33 0.38 -26.67
C CYS A 141 29.32 1.69 -27.51
N GLY A 142 30.47 2.35 -27.66
CA GLY A 142 30.61 3.61 -28.41
C GLY A 142 31.00 3.44 -29.88
N ALA A 143 31.37 2.24 -30.33
CA ALA A 143 32.08 2.01 -31.59
C ALA A 143 31.26 2.33 -32.85
N GLU A 144 29.94 2.47 -32.73
CA GLU A 144 29.03 2.70 -33.87
C GLU A 144 27.91 3.72 -33.57
N GLY A 145 28.06 4.59 -32.57
CA GLY A 145 27.06 5.63 -32.23
C GLY A 145 25.73 5.12 -31.64
N ARG A 146 25.49 3.80 -31.65
CA ARG A 146 24.26 3.13 -31.18
C ARG A 146 23.90 3.42 -29.71
N CYS A 147 24.88 3.75 -28.85
CA CYS A 147 24.62 4.11 -27.45
C CYS A 147 24.01 5.50 -27.26
N ALA A 148 24.33 6.48 -28.10
CA ALA A 148 23.80 7.83 -27.95
C ALA A 148 22.30 7.85 -28.26
N GLU A 149 21.88 7.16 -29.31
CA GLU A 149 20.47 7.06 -29.72
C GLU A 149 19.65 6.21 -28.72
N ALA A 150 20.15 5.05 -28.30
CA ALA A 150 19.48 4.20 -27.33
C ALA A 150 19.36 4.86 -25.94
N ALA A 151 20.43 5.51 -25.45
CA ALA A 151 20.38 6.25 -24.18
C ALA A 151 19.44 7.46 -24.26
N THR A 152 19.39 8.15 -25.41
CA THR A 152 18.45 9.28 -25.64
C THR A 152 17.01 8.79 -25.69
N ALA A 153 16.73 7.69 -26.37
CA ALA A 153 15.40 7.09 -26.43
C ALA A 153 14.93 6.59 -25.05
N GLN A 154 15.82 5.96 -24.27
CA GLN A 154 15.52 5.54 -22.90
C GLN A 154 15.25 6.73 -21.98
N ARG A 155 16.07 7.80 -22.07
CA ARG A 155 15.87 9.04 -21.30
C ARG A 155 14.52 9.68 -21.62
N ARG A 156 14.18 9.81 -22.91
CA ARG A 156 12.90 10.36 -23.36
C ARG A 156 11.71 9.57 -22.82
N ARG A 157 11.75 8.23 -22.89
CA ARG A 157 10.69 7.37 -22.33
C ARG A 157 10.53 7.57 -20.82
N LEU A 158 11.65 7.72 -20.11
CA LEU A 158 11.63 7.95 -18.66
C LEU A 158 11.12 9.35 -18.29
N GLU A 159 11.48 10.37 -19.09
CA GLU A 159 10.95 11.72 -18.96
C GLU A 159 9.43 11.76 -19.22
N GLU A 160 8.96 11.11 -20.28
CA GLU A 160 7.53 10.96 -20.58
C GLU A 160 6.78 10.23 -19.44
N HIS A 161 7.35 9.15 -18.89
CA HIS A 161 6.81 8.46 -17.72
C HIS A 161 6.70 9.40 -16.51
N MET A 162 7.77 10.14 -16.20
CA MET A 162 7.78 11.11 -15.09
C MET A 162 6.84 12.31 -15.31
N ALA A 163 6.55 12.67 -16.56
CA ALA A 163 5.60 13.73 -16.91
C ALA A 163 4.16 13.38 -16.49
N THR A 164 3.79 12.09 -16.47
CA THR A 164 2.49 11.61 -15.92
C THR A 164 2.38 11.70 -14.39
N GLY A 165 3.41 12.24 -13.73
CA GLY A 165 3.55 12.25 -12.27
C GLY A 165 3.95 10.89 -11.70
N ALA A 166 4.28 9.91 -12.54
CA ALA A 166 4.76 8.60 -12.10
C ALA A 166 6.22 8.66 -11.65
N CYS A 167 6.53 7.98 -10.55
CA CYS A 167 7.89 7.93 -10.04
C CYS A 167 8.75 7.07 -10.97
N SER A 168 9.98 7.51 -11.25
CA SER A 168 10.91 6.77 -12.11
C SER A 168 11.28 5.39 -11.56
N PHE A 169 11.20 5.19 -10.25
CA PHE A 169 11.41 3.88 -9.60
C PHE A 169 10.40 2.83 -10.06
N GLU A 170 9.24 3.23 -10.60
CA GLU A 170 8.24 2.30 -11.18
C GLU A 170 8.80 1.51 -12.35
N ALA A 171 9.38 2.27 -13.29
CA ALA A 171 9.95 1.74 -14.51
C ALA A 171 11.32 1.10 -14.27
N THR A 172 12.13 1.72 -13.40
CA THR A 172 13.56 1.38 -13.28
C THR A 172 13.88 0.48 -12.09
N ARG A 173 13.03 0.44 -11.05
CA ARG A 173 13.30 -0.24 -9.78
C ARG A 173 14.67 0.18 -9.23
N ARG A 174 15.50 -0.76 -8.79
CA ARG A 174 16.86 -0.50 -8.29
C ARG A 174 17.91 -0.41 -9.41
N ARG A 175 17.50 -0.32 -10.67
CA ARG A 175 18.41 -0.12 -11.80
C ARG A 175 18.66 1.38 -11.95
N PHE A 176 19.93 1.75 -12.07
CA PHE A 176 20.34 3.12 -12.30
C PHE A 176 19.77 3.63 -13.62
N ALA A 177 19.30 4.87 -13.64
CA ALA A 177 18.86 5.53 -14.85
C ALA A 177 19.34 6.98 -14.88
N MET A 178 19.74 7.44 -16.06
CA MET A 178 20.10 8.83 -16.29
C MET A 178 18.83 9.68 -16.24
N GLN A 179 18.71 10.49 -15.19
CA GLN A 179 17.56 11.36 -14.98
C GLN A 179 17.97 12.60 -14.15
N PRO A 180 17.15 13.66 -14.12
CA PRO A 180 17.42 14.82 -13.27
C PRO A 180 17.44 14.43 -11.78
N LEU A 181 18.51 14.82 -11.09
CA LEU A 181 18.73 14.51 -9.67
C LEU A 181 18.31 15.69 -8.81
N PHE A 182 17.41 15.42 -7.86
CA PHE A 182 17.02 16.37 -6.82
C PHE A 182 17.32 15.81 -5.44
N GLU A 183 17.81 16.66 -4.55
CA GLU A 183 17.95 16.35 -3.13
C GLU A 183 16.83 17.02 -2.35
N CYS A 184 16.23 16.32 -1.39
CA CYS A 184 15.20 16.88 -0.52
C CYS A 184 15.77 17.06 0.88
N LEU A 185 16.13 18.30 1.23
CA LEU A 185 16.75 18.64 2.51
C LEU A 185 15.79 18.39 3.68
N THR A 186 14.51 18.71 3.49
CA THR A 186 13.45 18.46 4.49
C THR A 186 13.32 16.98 4.85
N CYS A 187 13.59 16.07 3.92
CA CYS A 187 13.45 14.62 4.13
C CYS A 187 14.79 13.93 4.39
N GLY A 188 15.91 14.66 4.43
CA GLY A 188 17.25 14.08 4.54
C GLY A 188 17.64 13.18 3.35
N LEU A 189 16.97 13.30 2.20
CA LEU A 189 17.36 12.59 0.97
C LEU A 189 18.47 13.39 0.28
N THR A 190 19.68 13.25 0.81
CA THR A 190 20.87 14.01 0.44
C THR A 190 22.06 13.10 0.19
N GLY A 191 23.04 13.57 -0.59
CA GLY A 191 24.34 12.92 -0.71
C GLY A 191 24.32 11.71 -1.66
N ALA A 192 24.01 10.53 -1.14
CA ALA A 192 23.89 9.30 -1.92
C ALA A 192 22.44 9.02 -2.35
N ASP A 193 21.48 9.70 -1.73
CA ASP A 193 20.05 9.55 -2.02
C ASP A 193 19.58 10.62 -3.01
N GLY A 194 18.66 10.24 -3.90
CA GLY A 194 18.11 11.13 -4.91
C GLY A 194 16.59 11.00 -5.12
N VAL A 195 15.96 12.12 -5.43
CA VAL A 195 14.54 12.23 -5.77
C VAL A 195 14.41 12.53 -7.26
N CYS A 196 13.53 11.81 -7.95
CA CYS A 196 13.22 12.07 -9.36
C CYS A 196 12.31 13.29 -9.55
N ASP A 197 12.29 13.82 -10.76
CA ASP A 197 11.52 15.03 -11.12
C ASP A 197 10.01 14.90 -10.81
N ALA A 198 9.43 13.72 -11.03
CA ALA A 198 8.04 13.44 -10.69
C ALA A 198 7.79 13.50 -9.17
N CYS A 199 8.66 12.85 -8.39
CA CYS A 199 8.52 12.80 -6.93
C CYS A 199 8.71 14.17 -6.29
N ARG A 200 9.60 15.03 -6.80
CA ARG A 200 9.74 16.37 -6.23
C ARG A 200 8.47 17.22 -6.39
N ARG A 201 7.75 17.05 -7.50
CA ARG A 201 6.52 17.80 -7.77
C ARG A 201 5.31 17.26 -7.03
N THR A 202 5.34 15.98 -6.67
CA THR A 202 4.17 15.27 -6.11
C THR A 202 4.34 14.92 -4.65
N CYS A 203 5.37 14.15 -4.31
CA CYS A 203 5.59 13.61 -2.96
C CYS A 203 6.35 14.59 -2.06
N HIS A 204 7.13 15.50 -2.66
CA HIS A 204 7.91 16.51 -1.93
C HIS A 204 7.48 17.93 -2.34
N SER A 205 6.23 18.11 -2.76
CA SER A 205 5.67 19.45 -2.95
C SER A 205 5.63 20.18 -1.61
N GLY A 206 6.13 21.42 -1.60
CA GLY A 206 6.25 22.22 -0.37
C GLY A 206 7.45 21.88 0.52
N HIS A 207 8.30 20.90 0.13
CA HIS A 207 9.58 20.67 0.81
C HIS A 207 10.71 21.49 0.19
N LEU A 208 11.81 21.66 0.94
CA LEU A 208 13.03 22.27 0.45
C LEU A 208 13.79 21.27 -0.43
N VAL A 209 13.54 21.35 -1.74
CA VAL A 209 14.14 20.48 -2.75
C VAL A 209 15.09 21.27 -3.64
N VAL A 210 16.30 20.75 -3.82
CA VAL A 210 17.37 21.40 -4.59
C VAL A 210 17.77 20.51 -5.76
N LYS A 211 17.83 21.08 -6.97
CA LYS A 211 18.36 20.37 -8.13
C LYS A 211 19.87 20.27 -8.02
N ARG A 212 20.42 19.07 -8.20
CA ARG A 212 21.88 18.81 -8.16
C ARG A 212 22.47 18.53 -9.53
N SER A 213 21.72 17.90 -10.41
CA SER A 213 22.16 17.62 -11.78
C SER A 213 20.97 17.55 -12.73
N ASP A 214 21.18 18.00 -13.97
CA ASP A 214 20.25 17.80 -15.09
C ASP A 214 20.17 16.34 -15.53
N ALA A 215 21.27 15.58 -15.35
CA ALA A 215 21.34 14.17 -15.66
C ALA A 215 22.38 13.49 -14.76
N ALA A 216 21.94 12.57 -13.91
CA ALA A 216 22.82 11.72 -13.11
C ALA A 216 22.31 10.28 -13.12
N PRO A 217 23.20 9.28 -13.01
CA PRO A 217 22.80 7.89 -12.87
C PRO A 217 22.36 7.65 -11.42
N PHE A 218 21.06 7.53 -11.21
CA PHE A 218 20.49 7.09 -9.93
C PHE A 218 19.13 6.44 -10.13
N PHE A 219 18.63 5.73 -9.13
CA PHE A 219 17.22 5.36 -9.03
C PHE A 219 16.55 6.24 -7.96
N CYS A 220 15.26 6.52 -8.09
CA CYS A 220 14.59 7.40 -7.13
C CYS A 220 14.47 6.73 -5.74
N ASP A 221 15.17 7.27 -4.74
CA ASP A 221 15.16 6.79 -3.35
C ASP A 221 13.83 7.05 -2.64
N CYS A 222 13.08 8.05 -3.09
CA CYS A 222 11.69 8.23 -2.66
C CYS A 222 10.88 6.95 -2.94
N GLY A 223 11.05 6.33 -4.11
CA GLY A 223 10.45 5.04 -4.42
C GLY A 223 11.12 3.86 -3.70
N ALA A 224 12.45 3.82 -3.70
CA ALA A 224 13.23 2.70 -3.14
C ALA A 224 13.07 2.52 -1.61
N LYS A 225 12.75 3.61 -0.90
CA LYS A 225 12.53 3.63 0.56
C LYS A 225 11.04 3.62 0.93
N SER A 226 10.15 3.42 -0.04
CA SER A 226 8.68 3.47 0.11
C SER A 226 8.18 4.78 0.74
N LEU A 227 8.86 5.89 0.43
CA LEU A 227 8.46 7.23 0.84
C LEU A 227 7.47 7.84 -0.18
N CYS A 228 7.54 7.39 -1.44
CA CYS A 228 6.67 7.82 -2.52
C CYS A 228 5.22 7.40 -2.28
N ALA A 229 4.28 8.34 -2.39
CA ALA A 229 2.85 8.07 -2.21
C ALA A 229 2.29 6.98 -3.15
N ARG A 230 2.90 6.76 -4.33
CA ARG A 230 2.52 5.68 -5.27
C ARG A 230 3.09 4.31 -4.89
N PHE A 231 4.21 4.27 -4.16
CA PHE A 231 4.82 3.04 -3.62
C PHE A 231 4.57 2.86 -2.13
N ARG A 232 3.69 3.67 -1.55
CA ARG A 232 3.03 3.41 -0.27
C ARG A 232 1.81 2.55 -0.58
N PRO A 233 1.86 1.21 -0.45
CA PRO A 233 0.67 0.38 -0.60
C PRO A 233 -0.18 0.49 0.65
N ASP A 234 -0.64 1.68 1.03
CA ASP A 234 -1.26 1.81 2.33
C ASP A 234 -2.75 1.53 2.18
N LYS A 235 -3.11 0.24 2.19
CA LYS A 235 -4.44 -0.23 2.61
C LYS A 235 -4.90 0.55 3.84
N ILE A 236 -3.95 0.92 4.72
CA ILE A 236 -4.11 1.81 5.87
C ILE A 236 -4.51 3.25 5.46
N ARG A 237 -3.84 3.87 4.48
CA ARG A 237 -4.18 5.22 3.98
C ARG A 237 -5.56 5.23 3.32
N SER A 238 -5.84 4.29 2.42
CA SER A 238 -7.18 4.16 1.81
C SER A 238 -8.26 3.89 2.85
N HIS A 239 -7.94 3.11 3.89
CA HIS A 239 -8.82 2.89 5.03
C HIS A 239 -9.07 4.18 5.83
N MET A 240 -8.01 4.93 6.17
CA MET A 240 -8.10 6.20 6.89
C MET A 240 -8.80 7.31 6.09
N ALA A 241 -8.70 7.29 4.75
CA ALA A 241 -9.44 8.19 3.87
C ALA A 241 -10.96 8.03 4.01
N THR A 242 -11.43 6.84 4.42
CA THR A 242 -12.84 6.61 4.78
C THR A 242 -13.19 7.02 6.22
N GLN A 243 -12.34 7.84 6.84
CA GLN A 243 -12.44 8.29 8.24
C GLN A 243 -12.48 7.15 9.27
N ARG A 244 -11.82 6.03 8.95
CA ARG A 244 -11.72 4.87 9.85
C ARG A 244 -10.34 4.79 10.48
N CYS A 245 -10.32 4.46 11.77
CA CYS A 245 -9.08 4.32 12.53
C CYS A 245 -8.20 3.21 11.96
N SER A 246 -6.91 3.48 11.72
CA SER A 246 -5.98 2.47 11.20
C SER A 246 -5.87 1.22 12.08
N PHE A 247 -6.10 1.35 13.39
CA PHE A 247 -6.12 0.24 14.34
C PHE A 247 -7.15 -0.84 13.98
N GLU A 248 -8.23 -0.47 13.28
CA GLU A 248 -9.23 -1.44 12.80
C GLU A 248 -8.60 -2.48 11.86
N LEU A 249 -7.63 -2.04 11.06
CA LEU A 249 -6.95 -2.88 10.09
C LEU A 249 -5.69 -3.53 10.68
N THR A 250 -4.91 -2.78 11.45
CA THR A 250 -3.58 -3.22 11.91
C THR A 250 -3.62 -3.92 13.27
N GLY A 251 -4.64 -3.66 14.08
CA GLY A 251 -4.63 -3.97 15.50
C GLY A 251 -3.35 -3.43 16.16
N ARG A 252 -2.74 -4.26 17.01
CA ARG A 252 -1.46 -3.96 17.68
C ARG A 252 -0.22 -4.16 16.80
N THR A 253 -0.41 -4.48 15.51
CA THR A 253 0.71 -4.60 14.57
C THR A 253 1.20 -3.22 14.20
N TYR A 254 2.50 -2.98 14.35
CA TYR A 254 3.12 -1.73 13.94
C TYR A 254 3.01 -1.57 12.43
N ALA A 255 2.63 -0.36 11.99
CA ALA A 255 2.50 -0.06 10.58
C ALA A 255 3.01 1.34 10.25
N ARG A 256 3.45 1.53 9.01
CA ARG A 256 3.89 2.85 8.54
C ARG A 256 2.68 3.75 8.31
N GLN A 257 2.61 4.85 9.07
CA GLN A 257 1.56 5.87 8.99
C GLN A 257 2.08 7.16 9.64
N ASP A 258 1.40 8.28 9.42
CA ASP A 258 1.79 9.55 10.04
C ASP A 258 1.38 9.56 11.52
N TRP A 259 2.33 9.90 12.38
CA TRP A 259 2.19 9.85 13.83
C TRP A 259 1.81 11.22 14.38
N TYR A 260 0.59 11.33 14.90
CA TYR A 260 0.08 12.53 15.53
C TYR A 260 0.01 12.36 17.05
N GLN A 261 0.35 13.41 17.78
CA GLN A 261 0.21 13.48 19.23
C GLN A 261 -0.83 14.53 19.59
N CYS A 262 -1.79 14.16 20.44
CA CYS A 262 -2.78 15.09 20.96
C CYS A 262 -2.29 15.66 22.27
N ASN A 263 -2.06 16.98 22.32
CA ASN A 263 -1.54 17.69 23.50
C ASN A 263 -2.66 17.97 24.52
N THR A 264 -3.92 17.95 24.08
CA THR A 264 -5.08 18.20 24.94
C THR A 264 -5.54 16.96 25.71
N CYS A 265 -5.29 15.74 25.18
CA CYS A 265 -5.77 14.50 25.80
C CYS A 265 -4.72 13.92 26.78
N PRO A 266 -5.04 13.76 28.08
CA PRO A 266 -4.13 13.15 29.05
C PRO A 266 -3.72 11.73 28.64
N ASP A 267 -4.68 10.94 28.14
CA ASP A 267 -4.44 9.56 27.71
C ASP A 267 -3.60 9.43 26.44
N MET A 268 -3.32 10.56 25.76
CA MET A 268 -2.51 10.64 24.54
C MET A 268 -1.17 11.37 24.77
N ALA A 269 -0.82 11.67 26.03
CA ALA A 269 0.46 12.27 26.37
C ALA A 269 1.64 11.27 26.17
N GLY A 270 2.86 11.79 26.06
CA GLY A 270 4.08 10.98 25.96
C GLY A 270 4.20 10.24 24.61
N LEU A 271 4.51 8.94 24.65
CA LEU A 271 4.74 8.13 23.44
C LEU A 271 3.46 7.69 22.71
N ASN A 272 2.28 8.08 23.20
CA ASN A 272 1.01 7.66 22.61
C ASN A 272 0.70 8.44 21.34
N GLY A 273 0.26 7.73 20.29
CA GLY A 273 0.00 8.28 18.96
C GLY A 273 -1.40 8.03 18.44
N CYS A 274 -1.97 9.02 17.75
CA CYS A 274 -3.18 8.83 16.96
C CYS A 274 -2.88 8.86 15.46
N CYS A 275 -3.67 8.08 14.71
CA CYS A 275 -3.65 8.11 13.26
C CYS A 275 -4.43 9.31 12.72
N GLU A 276 -4.17 9.66 11.47
CA GLU A 276 -4.79 10.81 10.78
C GLU A 276 -6.34 10.78 10.82
N ALA A 277 -6.95 9.60 10.70
CA ALA A 277 -8.41 9.46 10.79
C ALA A 277 -8.94 9.80 12.20
N CYS A 278 -8.23 9.42 13.26
CA CYS A 278 -8.59 9.76 14.63
C CYS A 278 -8.44 11.25 14.90
N VAL A 279 -7.45 11.93 14.29
CA VAL A 279 -7.32 13.39 14.38
C VAL A 279 -8.56 14.08 13.85
N ARG A 280 -9.08 13.65 12.69
CA ARG A 280 -10.26 14.23 12.06
C ARG A 280 -11.58 13.93 12.79
N THR A 281 -11.63 12.85 13.55
CA THR A 281 -12.85 12.33 14.17
C THR A 281 -12.85 12.49 15.69
N CYS A 282 -12.00 11.74 16.38
CA CYS A 282 -11.98 11.64 17.83
C CYS A 282 -11.28 12.83 18.51
N HIS A 283 -10.34 13.48 17.81
CA HIS A 283 -9.59 14.63 18.32
C HIS A 283 -9.89 15.91 17.55
N ARG A 284 -11.09 15.99 16.95
CA ARG A 284 -11.55 17.19 16.24
C ARG A 284 -11.65 18.35 17.24
N GLY A 285 -10.92 19.42 16.97
CA GLY A 285 -10.89 20.61 17.84
C GLY A 285 -9.91 20.53 19.00
N HIS A 286 -9.13 19.45 19.10
CA HIS A 286 -8.01 19.38 20.05
C HIS A 286 -6.73 19.94 19.44
N GLU A 287 -5.78 20.33 20.30
CA GLU A 287 -4.45 20.68 19.86
C GLU A 287 -3.66 19.40 19.55
N VAL A 288 -3.34 19.21 18.27
CA VAL A 288 -2.67 18.01 17.76
C VAL A 288 -1.44 18.41 16.96
N SER A 289 -0.30 17.81 17.28
CA SER A 289 0.97 18.02 16.58
C SER A 289 1.34 16.78 15.77
N LEU A 290 1.71 16.98 14.50
CA LEU A 290 2.38 15.95 13.71
C LEU A 290 3.80 15.77 14.26
N ARG A 291 4.13 14.58 14.75
CA ARG A 291 5.44 14.29 15.34
C ARG A 291 6.40 13.68 14.34
N GLU A 292 5.91 12.77 13.48
CA GLU A 292 6.74 12.10 12.47
C GLU A 292 5.90 11.61 11.28
N VAL A 293 6.40 11.83 10.07
CA VAL A 293 5.77 11.39 8.82
C VAL A 293 6.23 9.97 8.49
N GLY A 294 5.28 9.05 8.28
CA GLY A 294 5.58 7.66 7.94
C GLY A 294 6.27 6.84 9.04
N ALA A 295 6.07 7.22 10.31
CA ALA A 295 6.53 6.47 11.46
C ALA A 295 5.94 5.05 11.51
N SER A 296 6.68 4.11 12.11
CA SER A 296 6.19 2.76 12.37
C SER A 296 5.52 2.74 13.74
N PHE A 297 4.18 2.75 13.79
CA PHE A 297 3.39 2.68 15.03
C PHE A 297 1.98 2.13 14.77
N PHE A 298 1.24 1.79 15.83
CA PHE A 298 -0.20 1.52 15.76
C PHE A 298 -0.97 2.65 16.45
N CYS A 299 -2.23 2.89 16.08
CA CYS A 299 -3.00 3.99 16.68
C CYS A 299 -3.42 3.65 18.14
N ASP A 300 -2.86 4.38 19.11
CA ASP A 300 -3.16 4.23 20.54
C ASP A 300 -4.58 4.65 20.91
N CYS A 301 -5.16 5.61 20.19
CA CYS A 301 -6.57 5.97 20.36
C CYS A 301 -7.48 4.75 20.12
N GLY A 302 -7.15 3.91 19.12
CA GLY A 302 -7.81 2.63 18.90
C GLY A 302 -7.43 1.57 19.94
N ALA A 303 -6.14 1.42 20.22
CA ALA A 303 -5.62 0.39 21.13
C ALA A 303 -6.13 0.52 22.58
N LYS A 304 -6.34 1.76 23.04
CA LYS A 304 -6.87 2.09 24.38
C LYS A 304 -8.40 2.12 24.41
N GLY A 305 -9.07 1.82 23.31
CA GLY A 305 -10.54 1.84 23.24
C GLY A 305 -11.14 3.25 23.39
N LEU A 306 -10.37 4.31 23.12
CA LEU A 306 -10.82 5.70 23.20
C LEU A 306 -11.52 6.15 21.91
N CYS A 307 -11.25 5.45 20.80
CA CYS A 307 -11.78 5.78 19.48
C CYS A 307 -13.30 5.56 19.40
N GLY A 308 -14.06 6.65 19.26
CA GLY A 308 -15.52 6.63 19.17
C GLY A 308 -16.05 5.74 18.05
N SER A 309 -15.45 5.79 16.86
CA SER A 309 -15.88 4.97 15.72
C SER A 309 -15.69 3.47 15.96
N LEU A 310 -14.61 3.08 16.64
CA LEU A 310 -14.36 1.68 17.00
C LEU A 310 -15.27 1.22 18.15
N ARG A 311 -15.53 2.08 19.14
CA ARG A 311 -16.46 1.78 20.24
C ARG A 311 -17.89 1.58 19.75
N GLU A 312 -18.39 2.47 18.89
CA GLU A 312 -19.73 2.36 18.31
C GLU A 312 -19.86 1.08 17.47
N ARG A 313 -18.85 0.78 16.65
CA ARG A 313 -18.84 -0.43 15.83
C ARG A 313 -18.78 -1.70 16.69
N GLY A 314 -17.90 -1.75 17.69
CA GLY A 314 -17.81 -2.87 18.63
C GLY A 314 -19.08 -3.07 19.45
N ARG A 315 -19.78 -1.97 19.82
CA ARG A 315 -21.10 -2.02 20.46
C ARG A 315 -22.13 -2.66 19.53
N LEU A 316 -22.16 -2.27 18.26
CA LEU A 316 -23.08 -2.82 17.26
C LEU A 316 -22.80 -4.31 16.98
N GLU A 317 -21.53 -4.69 16.79
CA GLU A 317 -21.13 -6.08 16.54
C GLU A 317 -21.50 -6.99 17.72
N ARG A 318 -21.22 -6.55 18.96
CA ARG A 318 -21.63 -7.29 20.16
C ARG A 318 -23.16 -7.41 20.28
N HIS A 319 -23.87 -6.30 20.07
CA HIS A 319 -25.32 -6.28 20.13
C HIS A 319 -25.94 -7.28 19.14
N MET A 320 -25.44 -7.32 17.90
CA MET A 320 -25.91 -8.29 16.91
C MET A 320 -25.52 -9.73 17.24
N ALA A 321 -24.35 -9.97 17.86
CA ALA A 321 -23.93 -11.29 18.32
C ALA A 321 -24.82 -11.83 19.47
N GLU A 322 -25.35 -10.95 20.32
CA GLU A 322 -26.37 -11.25 21.34
C GLU A 322 -27.80 -11.35 20.73
N GLY A 323 -27.87 -11.30 19.39
CA GLY A 323 -29.06 -11.37 18.56
C GLY A 323 -29.93 -10.11 18.60
N GLY A 324 -29.38 -8.98 19.03
CA GLY A 324 -30.00 -7.67 18.93
C GLY A 324 -30.10 -7.19 17.49
N CYS A 325 -31.22 -6.57 17.12
CA CYS A 325 -31.40 -6.01 15.79
C CYS A 325 -30.53 -4.76 15.65
N SER A 326 -29.76 -4.62 14.55
CA SER A 326 -28.91 -3.43 14.36
C SER A 326 -29.69 -2.11 14.43
N PHE A 327 -30.94 -2.11 13.96
CA PHE A 327 -31.83 -0.96 14.00
C PHE A 327 -32.10 -0.44 15.43
N GLU A 328 -32.00 -1.28 16.46
CA GLU A 328 -32.17 -0.88 17.87
C GLU A 328 -31.16 0.21 18.27
N LEU A 329 -29.91 0.08 17.80
CA LEU A 329 -28.84 1.03 18.12
C LEU A 329 -28.65 2.11 17.07
N THR A 330 -28.91 1.80 15.80
CA THR A 330 -28.56 2.69 14.68
C THR A 330 -29.74 3.46 14.13
N GLY A 331 -30.97 3.00 14.38
CA GLY A 331 -32.17 3.46 13.68
C GLY A 331 -31.95 3.44 12.17
N ARG A 332 -32.36 4.51 11.49
CA ARG A 332 -32.22 4.70 10.03
C ARG A 332 -30.82 5.10 9.56
N ARG A 333 -29.80 5.14 10.45
CA ARG A 333 -28.43 5.41 10.01
C ARG A 333 -27.88 4.22 9.23
N PHE A 334 -27.34 4.50 8.06
CA PHE A 334 -26.60 3.51 7.26
C PHE A 334 -25.34 3.09 8.00
N VAL A 335 -25.20 1.80 8.28
CA VAL A 335 -24.00 1.22 8.89
C VAL A 335 -23.52 0.05 8.06
N LYS A 336 -22.20 -0.19 8.06
CA LYS A 336 -21.60 -1.32 7.35
C LYS A 336 -21.85 -2.61 8.12
N GLN A 337 -22.70 -3.48 7.59
CA GLN A 337 -23.05 -4.77 8.18
C GLN A 337 -23.41 -5.78 7.07
N ALA A 338 -23.64 -7.05 7.43
CA ALA A 338 -24.10 -8.05 6.47
C ALA A 338 -25.58 -7.79 6.11
N ASN A 339 -25.86 -7.67 4.81
CA ASN A 339 -27.20 -7.49 4.25
C ASN A 339 -27.75 -8.82 3.76
N TYR A 340 -28.93 -9.18 4.24
CA TYR A 340 -29.68 -10.34 3.78
C TYR A 340 -31.01 -9.90 3.17
N SER A 341 -31.30 -10.39 1.98
CA SER A 341 -32.65 -10.34 1.41
C SER A 341 -33.46 -11.53 1.92
N CYS A 342 -34.78 -11.40 1.97
CA CYS A 342 -35.70 -12.46 2.37
C CYS A 342 -36.88 -12.51 1.39
N ARG A 343 -36.92 -13.56 0.57
CA ARG A 343 -37.99 -13.73 -0.44
C ARG A 343 -39.34 -13.99 0.21
N THR A 344 -39.35 -14.80 1.28
CA THR A 344 -40.57 -15.12 2.04
C THR A 344 -41.26 -13.87 2.61
N CYS A 345 -40.50 -12.85 3.01
CA CYS A 345 -41.04 -11.62 3.60
C CYS A 345 -41.11 -10.43 2.63
N GLY A 346 -40.70 -10.61 1.37
CA GLY A 346 -40.61 -9.51 0.41
C GLY A 346 -39.54 -8.45 0.77
N LEU A 347 -38.49 -8.84 1.51
CA LEU A 347 -37.29 -8.01 1.67
C LEU A 347 -36.38 -8.26 0.46
N VAL A 348 -36.76 -7.69 -0.67
CA VAL A 348 -36.07 -7.83 -1.96
C VAL A 348 -35.58 -6.46 -2.44
N GLU A 349 -34.72 -6.47 -3.46
CA GLU A 349 -34.12 -5.28 -4.07
C GLU A 349 -33.30 -4.45 -3.05
N GLU A 350 -33.71 -3.22 -2.78
CA GLU A 350 -33.04 -2.27 -1.88
C GLU A 350 -33.32 -2.52 -0.39
N LYS A 351 -34.16 -3.51 -0.07
CA LYS A 351 -34.51 -3.86 1.32
C LYS A 351 -33.69 -5.03 1.84
N GLY A 352 -33.19 -4.91 3.06
CA GLY A 352 -32.41 -5.96 3.70
C GLY A 352 -32.62 -6.07 5.21
N CYS A 353 -32.37 -7.26 5.74
CA CYS A 353 -32.32 -7.51 7.18
C CYS A 353 -30.89 -7.79 7.65
N CYS A 354 -30.64 -7.48 8.93
CA CYS A 354 -29.36 -7.77 9.57
C CYS A 354 -29.23 -9.26 9.96
N ALA A 355 -28.00 -9.73 10.17
CA ALA A 355 -27.72 -11.11 10.56
C ALA A 355 -28.51 -11.57 11.80
N ALA A 356 -28.71 -10.69 12.78
CA ALA A 356 -29.50 -11.01 13.97
C ALA A 356 -30.99 -11.27 13.66
N CYS A 357 -31.57 -10.50 12.74
CA CYS A 357 -32.95 -10.71 12.28
C CYS A 357 -33.09 -12.00 11.48
N VAL A 358 -32.06 -12.42 10.72
CA VAL A 358 -32.06 -13.72 10.03
C VAL A 358 -32.21 -14.87 11.02
N GLN A 359 -31.49 -14.81 12.14
CA GLN A 359 -31.51 -15.88 13.14
C GLN A 359 -32.78 -15.90 14.01
N ARG A 360 -33.47 -14.75 14.16
CA ARG A 360 -34.67 -14.62 14.98
C ARG A 360 -35.94 -14.53 14.14
N CYS A 361 -36.15 -13.38 13.48
CA CYS A 361 -37.39 -13.05 12.80
C CYS A 361 -37.57 -13.73 11.44
N HIS A 362 -36.47 -14.17 10.81
CA HIS A 362 -36.52 -14.87 9.52
C HIS A 362 -35.98 -16.30 9.62
N ARG A 363 -36.08 -16.90 10.81
CA ARG A 363 -35.66 -18.29 11.02
C ARG A 363 -36.53 -19.22 10.19
N GLY A 364 -35.89 -19.97 9.29
CA GLY A 364 -36.58 -20.88 8.37
C GLY A 364 -37.14 -20.23 7.11
N HIS A 365 -36.92 -18.92 6.90
CA HIS A 365 -37.29 -18.25 5.65
C HIS A 365 -36.19 -18.39 4.61
N GLU A 366 -36.56 -18.22 3.34
CA GLU A 366 -35.60 -18.17 2.23
C GLU A 366 -34.85 -16.84 2.27
N THR A 367 -33.68 -16.84 2.90
CA THR A 367 -32.80 -15.69 3.05
C THR A 367 -31.53 -15.84 2.22
N ILE A 368 -31.09 -14.77 1.58
CA ILE A 368 -29.93 -14.75 0.71
C ILE A 368 -28.99 -13.63 1.18
N LEU A 369 -27.73 -13.96 1.44
CA LEU A 369 -26.70 -12.96 1.73
C LEU A 369 -26.44 -12.13 0.46
N GLY A 370 -26.82 -10.87 0.47
CA GLY A 370 -26.52 -9.95 -0.63
C GLY A 370 -25.08 -9.45 -0.57
N SER A 371 -24.63 -8.97 0.60
CA SER A 371 -23.26 -8.51 0.81
C SER A 371 -22.86 -8.63 2.27
N ALA A 372 -21.65 -9.13 2.52
CA ALA A 372 -21.10 -9.23 3.88
C ALA A 372 -20.79 -7.87 4.52
N THR A 373 -20.68 -6.79 3.73
CA THR A 373 -20.26 -5.46 4.21
C THR A 373 -20.99 -4.30 3.53
N ALA A 374 -22.29 -4.44 3.25
CA ALA A 374 -23.11 -3.37 2.70
C ALA A 374 -23.36 -2.25 3.72
N ALA A 375 -23.44 -1.01 3.25
CA ALA A 375 -23.92 0.12 4.04
C ALA A 375 -25.46 0.17 3.92
N PHE A 376 -26.18 -0.14 4.99
CA PHE A 376 -27.65 -0.08 5.05
C PHE A 376 -28.12 -0.08 6.52
N PHE A 377 -29.40 0.18 6.75
CA PHE A 377 -30.07 -0.06 8.05
C PHE A 377 -31.01 -1.26 7.93
N CYS A 378 -31.30 -1.97 9.01
CA CYS A 378 -32.17 -3.15 8.95
C CYS A 378 -33.64 -2.76 8.71
N ASP A 379 -34.19 -3.12 7.55
CA ASP A 379 -35.58 -2.84 7.17
C ASP A 379 -36.59 -3.65 7.98
N CYS A 380 -36.23 -4.85 8.44
CA CYS A 380 -37.06 -5.60 9.39
C CYS A 380 -37.37 -4.78 10.65
N GLY A 381 -36.36 -4.05 11.16
CA GLY A 381 -36.54 -3.12 12.27
C GLY A 381 -37.26 -1.84 11.87
N ALA A 382 -36.90 -1.25 10.73
CA ALA A 382 -37.50 0.00 10.24
C ALA A 382 -39.01 -0.13 9.92
N ASP A 383 -39.44 -1.28 9.41
CA ASP A 383 -40.83 -1.61 9.11
C ASP A 383 -41.65 -2.01 10.35
N GLY A 384 -41.02 -2.05 11.54
CA GLY A 384 -41.68 -2.49 12.77
C GLY A 384 -42.03 -3.98 12.79
N LYS A 385 -41.44 -4.79 11.89
CA LYS A 385 -41.67 -6.24 11.78
C LYS A 385 -40.74 -7.06 12.68
N CYS A 386 -39.72 -6.44 13.26
CA CYS A 386 -38.77 -7.11 14.14
C CYS A 386 -39.43 -7.46 15.49
N GLU A 387 -39.58 -8.76 15.75
CA GLU A 387 -40.17 -9.31 16.97
C GLU A 387 -39.55 -8.74 18.25
N ARG A 388 -38.22 -8.65 18.29
CA ARG A 388 -37.49 -8.09 19.44
C ARG A 388 -37.86 -6.63 19.70
N LEU A 389 -37.88 -5.81 18.65
CA LEU A 389 -38.22 -4.38 18.81
C LEU A 389 -39.69 -4.18 19.20
N ARG A 390 -40.59 -5.03 18.69
CA ARG A 390 -42.01 -5.01 19.10
C ARG A 390 -42.15 -5.36 20.58
N ALA A 391 -41.48 -6.42 21.04
CA ALA A 391 -41.50 -6.83 22.44
C ALA A 391 -40.93 -5.74 23.37
N LEU A 392 -39.83 -5.07 22.97
CA LEU A 392 -39.28 -3.94 23.73
C LEU A 392 -40.23 -2.74 23.77
N ALA A 393 -40.89 -2.42 22.66
CA ALA A 393 -41.87 -1.34 22.60
C ALA A 393 -43.14 -1.63 23.44
N GLU A 394 -43.55 -2.90 23.53
CA GLU A 394 -44.64 -3.34 24.40
C GLU A 394 -44.25 -3.26 25.89
N ALA A 395 -43.07 -3.77 26.26
CA ALA A 395 -42.56 -3.68 27.63
C ALA A 395 -42.36 -2.21 28.09
N GLY A 396 -41.89 -1.34 27.19
CA GLY A 396 -41.75 0.09 27.46
C GLY A 396 -43.10 0.78 27.70
N ARG A 397 -44.13 0.45 26.90
CA ARG A 397 -45.50 0.95 27.10
C ARG A 397 -46.11 0.47 28.41
N ALA A 398 -45.94 -0.80 28.76
CA ALA A 398 -46.41 -1.33 30.04
C ALA A 398 -45.72 -0.64 31.24
N SER A 399 -44.41 -0.40 31.14
CA SER A 399 -43.64 0.30 32.18
C SER A 399 -44.09 1.77 32.33
N ALA A 400 -44.32 2.47 31.21
CA ALA A 400 -44.82 3.84 31.22
C ALA A 400 -46.25 3.95 31.76
N ALA A 401 -47.12 2.98 31.43
CA ALA A 401 -48.48 2.91 31.96
C ALA A 401 -48.49 2.67 33.47
N SER A 402 -47.62 1.77 33.97
CA SER A 402 -47.45 1.53 35.41
C SER A 402 -46.92 2.76 36.15
N ALA A 403 -45.95 3.48 35.58
CA ALA A 403 -45.42 4.71 36.16
C ALA A 403 -46.48 5.84 36.18
N ALA A 404 -47.28 5.97 35.12
CA ALA A 404 -48.38 6.93 35.07
C ALA A 404 -49.49 6.59 36.08
N GLY A 405 -49.83 5.31 36.23
CA GLY A 405 -50.79 4.84 37.24
C GLY A 405 -50.31 5.08 38.67
N ALA A 406 -49.02 4.87 38.94
CA ALA A 406 -48.42 5.19 40.24
C ALA A 406 -48.46 6.69 40.54
N LEU A 407 -48.16 7.54 39.54
CA LEU A 407 -48.24 8.99 39.70
C LEU A 407 -49.68 9.48 39.94
N ALA A 408 -50.66 8.96 39.20
CA ALA A 408 -52.07 9.28 39.40
C ALA A 408 -52.55 8.90 40.80
N ALA A 409 -52.20 7.70 41.28
CA ALA A 409 -52.55 7.26 42.63
C ALA A 409 -51.91 8.13 43.74
N MET A 410 -50.72 8.70 43.50
CA MET A 410 -50.09 9.63 44.43
C MET A 410 -50.82 10.98 44.48
N LEU A 411 -51.27 11.49 43.33
CA LEU A 411 -52.04 12.74 43.24
C LEU A 411 -53.44 12.58 43.88
N ASP A 412 -54.12 11.46 43.62
CA ASP A 412 -55.42 11.15 44.24
C ASP A 412 -55.31 11.00 45.77
N ALA A 413 -54.16 10.50 46.27
CA ALA A 413 -53.90 10.37 47.71
C ALA A 413 -53.64 11.73 48.40
N GLU A 414 -53.12 12.73 47.69
CA GLU A 414 -52.99 14.11 48.21
C GLU A 414 -54.34 14.82 48.25
N GLU A 415 -55.18 14.70 47.22
CA GLU A 415 -56.53 15.29 47.22
C GLU A 415 -57.46 14.62 48.25
N GLY A 416 -57.38 13.30 48.42
CA GLY A 416 -58.13 12.55 49.43
C GLY A 416 -57.69 12.81 50.88
N ARG A 417 -56.50 13.40 51.10
CA ARG A 417 -56.03 13.85 52.42
C ARG A 417 -56.54 15.25 52.77
N SER A 418 -56.87 16.07 51.78
CA SER A 418 -57.48 17.40 51.97
C SER A 418 -58.98 17.31 52.31
N ALA A 419 -59.67 16.26 51.87
CA ALA A 419 -61.12 16.07 52.10
C ALA A 419 -61.49 15.40 53.45
N ARG A 420 -60.53 14.84 54.20
CA ARG A 420 -60.78 14.32 55.55
C ARG A 420 -60.62 15.45 56.57
N GLY A 421 -61.75 16.09 56.85
CA GLY A 421 -61.91 17.20 57.78
C GLY A 421 -61.21 17.02 59.12
N THR A 422 -60.62 18.12 59.57
CA THR A 422 -60.12 18.33 60.92
C THR A 422 -61.19 17.96 61.96
N PRO A 423 -60.89 17.11 62.96
CA PRO A 423 -61.77 16.97 64.11
C PRO A 423 -61.72 18.29 64.90
N SER A 424 -62.87 18.94 65.09
CA SER A 424 -62.98 20.12 65.95
C SER A 424 -62.63 19.71 67.39
N SER A 425 -61.50 20.20 67.91
CA SER A 425 -61.14 20.03 69.32
C SER A 425 -62.00 20.96 70.19
N GLY A 426 -63.03 20.36 70.79
CA GLY A 426 -63.75 20.92 71.92
C GLY A 426 -62.79 21.16 73.10
N GLY A 427 -62.96 22.31 73.74
CA GLY A 427 -62.00 22.87 74.67
C GLY A 427 -61.83 22.14 76.00
N ARG A 428 -60.79 22.55 76.73
CA ARG A 428 -60.70 22.46 78.18
C ARG A 428 -59.93 23.67 78.71
N ARG A 429 -60.59 24.41 79.61
CA ARG A 429 -60.01 25.36 80.54
C ARG A 429 -59.09 24.61 81.50
N GLY A 430 -58.03 25.26 81.97
CA GLY A 430 -57.19 24.77 83.05
C GLY A 430 -56.14 25.79 83.44
N SER A 431 -56.42 26.52 84.51
CA SER A 431 -55.55 27.47 85.20
C SER A 431 -54.34 26.80 85.84
N ALA A 432 -53.19 27.48 85.82
CA ALA A 432 -52.27 27.75 86.95
C ALA A 432 -51.01 28.41 86.41
#